data_AF-A0A7S4BGK9-F1
#
_entry.id   AF-A0A7S4BGK9-F1
#
_cell.length_a   1.000
_cell.length_b   1.000
_cell.length_c   1.000
_cell.angle_alpha   90.00
_cell.angle_beta   90.00
_cell.angle_gamma   90.00
#
_symmetry.space_group_name_H-M   'P 1'
#
loop_
_entity.id
_entity.type
_entity.pdbx_description
1 polymer ?
#
loop_
_entity_poly.entity_id
_entity_poly.type
_entity_poly.pdbx_seq_one_letter_code
_entity_poly.pdbx_strand_id
1 'polypeptide(L)'
;AIKAQDKYGALPLHYAAAKNASAELVAALLKANPDATKAQNKEGGLPLHFAAANNASAKLVAALLEANPDAIKAQDKEGRLPLHCIPTRPNHGTMKDACRCTVLPQTTHRGSW
;
A
#
# COMPACT_ATOMS: atom_id res chain seq x y z
N ALA A 1 12.12 9.90 15.80
CA ALA A 1 12.42 8.46 15.65
C ALA A 1 11.49 7.86 14.60
N ILE A 2 12.02 7.11 13.64
CA ILE A 2 11.28 6.56 12.48
C ILE A 2 10.29 5.44 12.84
N LYS A 3 10.45 4.89 14.05
CA LYS A 3 9.56 3.92 14.69
C LYS A 3 8.51 4.58 15.59
N ALA A 4 8.59 5.88 15.82
CA ALA A 4 7.61 6.58 16.65
C ALA A 4 6.30 6.70 15.87
N GLN A 5 5.24 6.24 16.51
CA GLN A 5 3.89 6.45 16.04
C GLN A 5 3.39 7.80 16.51
N ASP A 6 2.61 8.47 15.68
CA ASP A 6 1.92 9.69 16.05
C ASP A 6 0.67 9.38 16.92
N LYS A 7 -0.14 10.41 17.22
CA LYS A 7 -1.38 10.24 18.00
C LYS A 7 -2.43 9.34 17.33
N TYR A 8 -2.30 9.06 16.03
CA TYR A 8 -3.14 8.14 15.27
C TYR A 8 -2.51 6.75 15.07
N GLY A 9 -1.37 6.47 15.70
CA GLY A 9 -0.66 5.20 15.49
C GLY A 9 0.11 5.15 14.17
N ALA A 10 0.14 6.25 13.41
CA ALA A 10 0.73 6.29 12.08
C ALA A 10 2.25 6.52 12.18
N LEU A 11 3.01 5.66 11.50
CA LEU A 11 4.44 5.86 11.26
C LEU A 11 4.67 6.87 10.12
N PRO A 12 5.88 7.47 10.03
CA PRO A 12 6.26 8.32 8.90
C PRO A 12 6.00 7.68 7.52
N LEU A 13 6.12 6.34 7.41
CA LEU A 13 5.84 5.62 6.17
C LEU A 13 4.36 5.70 5.74
N HIS A 14 3.41 5.76 6.68
CA HIS A 14 1.99 5.94 6.36
C HIS A 14 1.75 7.28 5.66
N TYR A 15 2.39 8.34 6.16
CA TYR A 15 2.29 9.67 5.56
C TYR A 15 3.02 9.75 4.22
N ALA A 16 4.19 9.11 4.10
CA ALA A 16 4.91 9.01 2.83
C ALA A 16 4.04 8.32 1.76
N ALA A 17 3.36 7.24 2.14
CA ALA A 17 2.40 6.55 1.27
C ALA A 17 1.19 7.43 0.90
N ALA A 18 0.61 8.12 1.88
CA ALA A 18 -0.53 9.02 1.66
C ALA A 18 -0.18 10.23 0.78
N LYS A 19 1.06 10.73 0.86
CA LYS A 19 1.52 11.91 0.11
C LYS A 19 2.18 11.58 -1.22
N ASN A 20 2.15 10.32 -1.64
CA ASN A 20 2.84 9.86 -2.84
C ASN A 20 4.32 10.30 -2.87
N ALA A 21 5.03 10.08 -1.77
CA ALA A 21 6.43 10.42 -1.61
C ALA A 21 7.32 9.79 -2.69
N SER A 22 8.50 10.37 -2.93
CA SER A 22 9.47 9.78 -3.85
C SER A 22 9.88 8.37 -3.40
N ALA A 23 10.17 7.51 -4.38
CA ALA A 23 10.63 6.15 -4.12
C ALA A 23 11.91 6.14 -3.26
N GLU A 24 12.78 7.14 -3.39
CA GLU A 24 13.98 7.32 -2.58
C GLU A 24 13.65 7.57 -1.11
N LEU A 25 12.67 8.42 -0.82
CA LEU A 25 12.24 8.66 0.57
C LEU A 25 11.61 7.40 1.17
N VAL A 26 10.78 6.70 0.40
CA VAL A 26 10.19 5.42 0.82
C VAL A 26 11.29 4.37 1.07
N ALA A 27 12.25 4.24 0.17
CA ALA A 27 13.39 3.31 0.32
C ALA A 27 14.25 3.65 1.54
N ALA A 28 14.52 4.94 1.80
CA ALA A 28 15.25 5.38 2.98
C ALA A 28 14.50 5.03 4.28
N LEU A 29 13.18 5.24 4.31
CA LEU A 29 12.33 4.88 5.44
C LEU A 29 12.29 3.36 5.66
N LEU A 30 12.19 2.57 4.58
CA LEU A 30 12.22 1.10 4.62
C LEU A 30 13.57 0.56 5.06
N LYS A 31 14.67 1.13 4.57
CA LYS A 31 16.03 0.74 4.97
C LYS A 31 16.25 0.97 6.46
N ALA A 32 15.68 2.04 7.00
CA ALA A 32 15.85 2.39 8.40
C ALA A 32 14.82 1.71 9.32
N ASN A 33 13.66 1.29 8.78
CA ASN A 33 12.67 0.48 9.49
C ASN A 33 11.92 -0.46 8.51
N PRO A 34 12.45 -1.67 8.25
CA PRO A 34 11.83 -2.61 7.31
C PRO A 34 10.42 -3.05 7.74
N ASP A 35 10.19 -3.14 9.05
CA ASP A 35 8.90 -3.55 9.63
C ASP A 35 7.81 -2.47 9.53
N ALA A 36 8.16 -1.26 9.08
CA ALA A 36 7.19 -0.17 8.91
C ALA A 36 6.07 -0.53 7.93
N THR A 37 6.31 -1.44 6.99
CA THR A 37 5.30 -1.94 6.02
C THR A 37 4.22 -2.80 6.66
N LYS A 38 4.51 -3.43 7.80
CA LYS A 38 3.59 -4.28 8.57
C LYS A 38 2.91 -3.52 9.70
N ALA A 39 3.43 -2.35 10.04
CA ALA A 39 2.90 -1.55 11.13
C ALA A 39 1.50 -1.04 10.78
N GLN A 40 0.56 -1.25 11.69
CA GLN A 40 -0.81 -0.77 11.58
C GLN A 40 -0.99 0.53 12.36
N ASN A 41 -1.75 1.46 11.80
CA ASN A 41 -2.23 2.61 12.54
C ASN A 41 -3.37 2.22 13.52
N LYS A 42 -3.93 3.19 14.25
CA LYS A 42 -5.07 2.94 15.16
C LYS A 42 -6.34 2.43 14.48
N GLU A 43 -6.45 2.56 13.16
CA GLU A 43 -7.57 2.05 12.36
C GLU A 43 -7.26 0.66 11.77
N GLY A 44 -6.10 0.07 12.09
CA GLY A 44 -5.67 -1.22 11.50
C GLY A 44 -5.11 -1.08 10.08
N GLY A 45 -5.08 0.13 9.53
CA GLY A 45 -4.59 0.41 8.19
C GLY A 45 -3.07 0.34 8.13
N LEU A 46 -2.57 -0.43 7.16
CA LEU A 46 -1.16 -0.47 6.77
C LEU A 46 -0.80 0.72 5.87
N PRO A 47 0.49 1.04 5.64
CA PRO A 47 0.90 2.06 4.68
C PRO A 47 0.30 1.85 3.28
N LEU A 48 0.08 0.60 2.88
CA LEU A 48 -0.55 0.27 1.60
C LEU A 48 -2.03 0.72 1.53
N HIS A 49 -2.78 0.70 2.63
CA HIS A 49 -4.14 1.24 2.68
C HIS A 49 -4.14 2.76 2.44
N PHE A 50 -3.14 3.46 3.01
CA PHE A 50 -2.97 4.90 2.80
C PHE A 50 -2.56 5.24 1.37
N ALA A 51 -1.67 4.45 0.77
CA ALA A 51 -1.30 4.56 -0.65
C ALA A 51 -2.53 4.39 -1.55
N ALA A 52 -3.36 3.38 -1.27
CA ALA A 52 -4.60 3.11 -1.99
C ALA A 52 -5.60 4.26 -1.89
N ALA A 53 -5.87 4.71 -0.66
CA ALA A 53 -6.83 5.77 -0.37
C ALA A 53 -6.46 7.12 -1.02
N ASN A 54 -5.15 7.37 -1.20
CA ASN A 54 -4.64 8.63 -1.76
C ASN A 54 -4.20 8.50 -3.23
N ASN A 55 -4.53 7.40 -3.91
CA ASN A 55 -4.16 7.16 -5.31
C ASN A 55 -2.66 7.36 -5.56
N ALA A 56 -1.83 6.75 -4.70
CA ALA A 56 -0.39 6.79 -4.87
C ALA A 56 0.05 6.18 -6.21
N SER A 57 1.24 6.57 -6.67
CA SER A 57 1.81 6.09 -7.91
C SER A 57 2.04 4.57 -7.88
N ALA A 58 1.92 3.93 -9.04
CA ALA A 58 2.18 2.49 -9.18
C ALA A 58 3.60 2.11 -8.71
N LYS A 59 4.58 3.00 -8.88
CA LYS A 59 5.95 2.80 -8.39
C LYS A 59 6.02 2.72 -6.86
N LEU A 60 5.32 3.61 -6.15
CA LEU A 60 5.28 3.58 -4.69
C LEU A 60 4.57 2.32 -4.19
N VAL A 61 3.44 1.99 -4.81
CA VAL A 61 2.68 0.77 -4.49
C VAL A 61 3.53 -0.48 -4.72
N ALA A 62 4.24 -0.54 -5.84
CA ALA A 62 5.15 -1.65 -6.15
C ALA A 62 6.26 -1.76 -5.09
N ALA A 63 6.91 -0.65 -4.72
CA ALA A 63 7.95 -0.67 -3.67
C ALA A 63 7.42 -1.16 -2.30
N LEU A 64 6.19 -0.78 -1.93
CA LEU A 64 5.55 -1.27 -0.71
C LEU A 64 5.22 -2.77 -0.79
N LEU A 65 4.77 -3.25 -1.95
CA LEU A 65 4.46 -4.67 -2.20
C LEU A 65 5.72 -5.53 -2.30
N GLU A 66 6.80 -5.03 -2.89
CA GLU A 66 8.10 -5.70 -2.91
C GLU A 66 8.64 -5.89 -1.49
N ALA A 67 8.45 -4.89 -0.62
CA ALA A 67 8.86 -4.97 0.77
C ALA A 67 7.91 -5.82 1.63
N ASN A 68 6.62 -5.87 1.29
CA ASN A 68 5.62 -6.69 1.99
C ASN A 68 4.48 -7.12 1.06
N PRO A 69 4.60 -8.27 0.37
CA PRO A 69 3.60 -8.71 -0.59
C PRO A 69 2.27 -9.09 0.09
N ASP A 70 2.31 -9.52 1.35
CA ASP A 70 1.11 -9.88 2.12
C ASP A 70 0.26 -8.67 2.50
N ALA A 71 0.80 -7.44 2.40
CA ALA A 71 0.06 -6.21 2.70
C ALA A 71 -1.21 -6.07 1.85
N ILE A 72 -1.26 -6.67 0.65
CA ILE A 72 -2.44 -6.64 -0.24
C ILE A 72 -3.65 -7.40 0.34
N LYS A 73 -3.40 -8.39 1.22
CA LYS A 73 -4.43 -9.21 1.86
C LYS A 73 -4.74 -8.75 3.29
N ALA A 74 -3.98 -7.79 3.81
CA ALA A 74 -4.19 -7.28 5.15
C ALA A 74 -5.51 -6.50 5.21
N GLN A 75 -6.27 -6.72 6.29
CA GLN A 75 -7.52 -6.01 6.53
C GLN A 75 -7.31 -4.92 7.58
N ASP A 76 -7.93 -3.77 7.36
CA ASP A 76 -8.10 -2.76 8.41
C ASP A 76 -9.15 -3.18 9.44
N LYS A 77 -9.41 -2.34 10.45
CA LYS A 77 -10.42 -2.62 11.50
C LYS A 77 -11.86 -2.69 10.97
N GLU A 78 -12.12 -2.15 9.79
CA GLU A 78 -13.42 -2.25 9.12
C GLU A 78 -13.49 -3.49 8.20
N GLY A 79 -12.47 -4.34 8.21
CA GLY A 79 -12.39 -5.53 7.35
C GLY A 79 -12.06 -5.19 5.89
N ARG A 80 -11.65 -3.95 5.59
CA ARG A 80 -11.36 -3.51 4.23
C ARG A 80 -9.95 -3.91 3.84
N LEU A 81 -9.80 -4.39 2.61
CA LEU A 81 -8.52 -4.59 1.96
C LEU A 81 -8.01 -3.24 1.43
N PRO A 82 -6.70 -3.09 1.14
CA PRO A 82 -6.20 -1.87 0.50
C PRO A 82 -6.96 -1.56 -0.78
N LEU A 83 -7.28 -2.59 -1.59
CA LEU A 83 -8.06 -2.45 -2.83
C LEU A 83 -9.46 -1.85 -2.60
N HIS A 84 -10.07 -2.06 -1.44
CA HIS A 84 -11.36 -1.47 -1.08
C HIS A 84 -11.25 0.01 -0.70
N CYS A 85 -10.06 0.49 -0.34
CA CYS A 85 -9.82 1.89 -0.02
C CYS A 85 -9.62 2.77 -1.27
N ILE A 86 -9.57 2.19 -2.48
CA ILE A 86 -9.40 2.97 -3.71
C ILE A 86 -10.63 3.86 -3.93
N PRO A 87 -10.46 5.19 -4.10
CA PRO A 87 -11.58 6.07 -4.45
C PRO A 87 -12.17 5.66 -5.80
N THR A 88 -13.50 5.56 -5.90
CA THR A 88 -14.26 5.14 -7.10
C THR A 88 -14.23 6.14 -8.26
N ARG A 89 -13.26 7.08 -8.30
CA ARG A 89 -13.20 8.12 -9.32
C ARG A 89 -12.63 7.56 -10.65
N PRO A 90 -13.09 8.07 -11.81
CA PRO A 90 -12.84 7.48 -13.12
C PRO A 90 -11.36 7.43 -13.58
N ASN A 91 -10.42 8.07 -12.88
CA ASN A 91 -9.02 8.17 -13.30
C ASN A 91 -8.01 7.35 -12.45
N HIS A 92 -8.47 6.41 -11.62
CA HIS A 92 -7.62 5.71 -10.65
C HIS A 92 -7.30 4.26 -11.07
N GLY A 93 -6.39 4.08 -12.04
CA GLY A 93 -5.87 2.77 -12.46
C GLY A 93 -4.67 2.27 -11.66
N THR A 94 -3.96 3.15 -10.95
CA THR A 94 -2.58 2.90 -10.51
C THR A 94 -2.38 1.69 -9.59
N MET A 95 -3.25 1.49 -8.58
CA MET A 95 -3.10 0.33 -7.70
C MET A 95 -3.64 -0.97 -8.29
N LYS A 96 -4.70 -0.90 -9.10
CA LYS A 96 -5.19 -2.08 -9.85
C LYS A 96 -4.13 -2.57 -10.83
N ASP A 97 -3.45 -1.65 -11.50
CA ASP A 97 -2.38 -1.95 -12.45
C ASP A 97 -1.13 -2.48 -11.73
N ALA A 98 -0.74 -1.87 -10.61
CA ALA A 98 0.39 -2.34 -9.80
C ALA A 98 0.19 -3.77 -9.26
N CYS A 99 -1.00 -4.08 -8.73
CA CYS A 99 -1.32 -5.42 -8.24
C CYS A 99 -1.35 -6.46 -9.37
N ARG A 100 -1.73 -6.06 -10.60
CA ARG A 100 -1.74 -6.96 -11.76
C ARG A 100 -0.33 -7.38 -12.19
N CYS A 101 0.67 -6.50 -12.00
CA CYS A 101 2.06 -6.78 -12.34
C CYS A 101 2.85 -7.56 -11.27
N THR A 102 2.51 -7.42 -9.98
CA THR A 102 3.27 -8.07 -8.89
C THR A 102 2.66 -9.36 -8.36
N VAL A 103 1.36 -9.63 -8.58
CA VAL A 103 0.66 -10.72 -7.87
C VAL A 103 0.03 -11.78 -8.80
N LEU A 104 0.11 -11.62 -10.12
CA LEU A 104 -0.41 -12.62 -11.07
C LEU A 104 0.65 -12.98 -12.13
N PRO A 105 1.47 -14.03 -11.93
CA PRO A 105 1.86 -14.84 -13.07
C PRO A 105 0.57 -15.48 -13.63
N GLN A 106 -0.01 -14.87 -14.66
CA GLN A 106 -0.95 -15.47 -15.62
C GLN A 106 -2.01 -16.40 -15.00
N THR A 107 -3.12 -15.86 -14.47
CA THR A 107 -4.37 -16.61 -14.57
C THR A 107 -4.94 -16.35 -15.97
N THR A 108 -4.55 -17.22 -16.90
CA THR A 108 -5.28 -17.42 -18.15
C THR A 108 -6.69 -17.86 -17.79
N HIS A 109 -7.62 -16.91 -17.70
CA HIS A 109 -9.03 -17.21 -17.95
C HIS A 109 -9.39 -16.57 -19.28
N ARG A 110 -9.16 -17.32 -20.36
CA ARG A 110 -9.93 -17.13 -21.58
C ARG A 110 -11.04 -18.17 -21.52
N GLY A 111 -12.26 -17.69 -21.35
CA GLY A 111 -13.45 -18.52 -21.31
C GLY A 111 -13.64 -19.32 -22.60
N SER A 112 -14.35 -20.42 -22.46
CA SER A 112 -15.01 -21.11 -23.55
C SER A 112 -16.51 -21.08 -23.26
N TRP A 113 -17.26 -20.62 -24.26
CA TRP A 113 -18.71 -20.72 -24.35
C TRP A 113 -19.11 -22.18 -24.58
#